data_AF-A0A150NJQ2-F1
#
_entry.id   AF-A0A150NJQ2-F1
#
_cell.length_a   1.000
_cell.length_b   1.000
_cell.length_c   1.000
_cell.angle_alpha   90.00
_cell.angle_beta   90.00
_cell.angle_gamma   90.00
#
_symmetry.space_group_name_H-M   'P 1'
#
loop_
_entity.id
_entity.type
_entity.pdbx_description
1 polymer ?
#
loop_
_entity_poly.entity_id
_entity_poly.type
_entity_poly.pdbx_seq_one_letter_code
_entity_poly.pdbx_strand_id
1 'polypeptide(L)'
;MEADDFDQLPSPFYTRSFLRKYAWAVELDERIVLDAYDSGSMITYEEVDVDEVELTGRRRSSKKNKTSFLPLFYFILFALSIVIFVTYYVWNYIQTQPERSSASSYSVVQATSSTSSATPSSSSGSSSSSSNIEPVISVSGEGNYVEIAYKTSKETAKLQLSVSDARSWVSVSESELEGGVTLSPDNKSAETTVSTKNPVTITLGVVKGVALTVDDQTVDLSKLTAQTGQITVTFTRN
;
A
#
# COMPACT_ATOMS: atom_id res chain seq x y z
N MET A 1 14.51 41.20 23.02
CA MET A 1 15.96 40.88 23.11
C MET A 1 16.47 40.43 21.76
N GLU A 2 16.16 41.18 20.71
CA GLU A 2 16.49 40.83 19.32
C GLU A 2 17.35 41.92 18.65
N ALA A 3 17.68 42.99 19.39
CA ALA A 3 18.29 44.21 18.85
C ALA A 3 19.60 44.63 19.55
N ASP A 4 20.20 43.75 20.36
CA ASP A 4 21.53 43.96 20.99
C ASP A 4 21.71 45.27 21.79
N ASP A 5 20.61 45.91 22.18
CA ASP A 5 20.61 47.25 22.78
C ASP A 5 20.68 47.19 24.31
N PHE A 6 21.86 46.79 24.81
CA PHE A 6 22.13 46.64 26.24
C PHE A 6 22.43 47.97 26.96
N ASP A 7 22.52 49.09 26.24
CA ASP A 7 22.80 50.43 26.74
C ASP A 7 21.58 51.13 27.37
N GLN A 8 20.37 50.58 27.19
CA GLN A 8 19.14 51.10 27.81
C GLN A 8 18.92 50.60 29.26
N LEU A 9 19.83 49.77 29.78
CA LEU A 9 19.72 49.24 31.14
C LEU A 9 20.31 50.23 32.16
N PRO A 10 19.61 50.54 33.28
CA PRO A 10 20.02 51.56 34.25
C PRO A 10 21.41 51.34 34.89
N SER A 11 21.97 50.13 34.83
CA SER A 11 23.36 49.89 35.19
C SER A 11 23.88 48.58 34.59
N PRO A 12 25.17 48.51 34.18
CA PRO A 12 25.80 47.32 33.59
C PRO A 12 25.89 46.11 34.54
N PHE A 13 25.64 46.30 35.84
CA PHE A 13 25.63 45.22 36.83
C PHE A 13 24.38 44.32 36.71
N TYR A 14 23.25 44.84 36.22
CA TYR A 14 22.02 44.05 36.05
C TYR A 14 22.09 43.14 34.82
N THR A 15 22.80 43.54 33.77
CA THR A 15 22.93 42.79 32.52
C THR A 15 23.58 41.43 32.74
N ARG A 16 24.62 41.36 33.57
CA ARG A 16 25.27 40.09 33.95
C ARG A 16 24.34 39.13 34.67
N SER A 17 23.53 39.64 35.60
CA SER A 17 22.56 38.81 36.32
C SER A 17 21.45 38.30 35.41
N PHE A 18 21.06 39.10 34.41
CA PHE A 18 20.08 38.70 33.40
C PHE A 18 20.64 37.65 32.43
N LEU A 19 21.84 37.88 31.87
CA LEU A 19 22.54 36.93 31.00
C LEU A 19 22.76 35.60 31.70
N ARG A 20 23.11 35.62 32.98
CA ARG A 20 23.28 34.41 33.78
C ARG A 20 21.98 33.60 33.89
N LYS A 21 20.86 34.26 34.20
CA LYS A 21 19.54 33.60 34.26
C LYS A 21 19.08 33.09 32.89
N TYR A 22 19.43 33.80 31.82
CA TYR A 22 19.11 33.39 30.46
C TYR A 22 19.94 32.18 30.02
N ALA A 23 21.26 32.19 30.26
CA ALA A 23 22.15 31.06 30.00
C ALA A 23 21.69 29.80 30.77
N TRP A 24 21.30 29.97 32.04
CA TRP A 24 20.73 28.88 32.84
C TRP A 24 19.44 28.32 32.24
N ALA A 25 18.52 29.17 31.76
CA ALA A 25 17.26 28.73 31.19
C ALA A 25 17.41 28.01 29.84
N VAL A 26 18.51 28.23 29.11
CA VAL A 26 18.80 27.66 27.77
C VAL A 26 19.91 26.59 27.84
N GLU A 27 20.30 26.16 29.06
CA GLU A 27 21.36 25.17 29.32
C GLU A 27 22.72 25.49 28.67
N LEU A 28 23.02 26.78 28.50
CA LEU A 28 24.32 27.25 28.00
C LEU A 28 25.31 27.48 29.15
N ASP A 29 26.61 27.27 28.92
CA ASP A 29 27.64 27.55 29.93
C ASP A 29 27.66 29.06 30.24
N GLU A 30 27.24 29.40 31.47
CA GLU A 30 27.15 30.77 31.98
C GLU A 30 28.46 31.55 31.76
N ARG A 31 29.62 30.88 31.86
CA ARG A 31 30.93 31.51 31.74
C ARG A 31 31.23 31.94 30.32
N ILE A 32 30.86 31.12 29.34
CA ILE A 32 31.08 31.41 27.91
C ILE A 32 30.21 32.59 27.48
N VAL A 33 28.95 32.61 27.94
CA VAL A 33 28.00 33.70 27.63
C VAL A 33 28.44 35.02 28.27
N LEU A 34 28.91 34.99 29.52
CA LEU A 34 29.40 36.18 30.21
C LEU A 34 30.75 36.68 29.65
N ASP A 35 31.66 35.78 29.26
CA ASP A 35 32.95 36.12 28.65
C ASP A 35 32.76 36.73 27.25
N ALA A 36 31.82 36.21 26.46
CA ALA A 36 31.43 36.79 25.17
C ALA A 36 30.87 38.21 25.32
N TYR A 37 30.05 38.46 26.35
CA TYR A 37 29.55 39.80 26.66
C TYR A 37 30.66 40.76 27.11
N ASP A 38 31.54 40.33 28.01
CA ASP A 38 32.64 41.17 28.51
C ASP A 38 33.70 41.45 27.41
N SER A 39 33.85 40.54 26.43
CA SER A 39 34.76 40.68 25.28
C SER A 39 34.13 41.36 24.05
N GLY A 40 32.81 41.59 24.06
CA GLY A 40 32.08 42.16 22.92
C GLY A 40 32.09 41.28 21.67
N SER A 41 32.27 39.96 21.82
CA SER A 41 32.39 39.01 20.72
C SER A 41 31.11 38.20 20.52
N MET A 42 30.69 38.02 19.27
CA MET A 42 29.48 37.25 18.94
C MET A 42 29.74 35.75 19.03
N ILE A 43 28.92 35.03 19.79
CA ILE A 43 29.00 33.56 19.91
C ILE A 43 28.45 32.94 18.62
N THR A 44 29.33 32.39 17.79
CA THR A 44 28.94 31.61 16.59
C THR A 44 28.84 30.14 16.98
N TYR A 45 27.66 29.55 16.78
CA TYR A 45 27.48 28.10 16.89
C TYR A 45 28.05 27.44 15.63
N GLU A 46 29.24 26.86 15.73
CA GLU A 46 29.74 25.91 14.74
C GLU A 46 29.12 24.55 15.07
N GLU A 47 28.13 24.12 14.30
CA GLU A 47 27.68 22.72 14.32
C GLU A 47 28.86 21.85 13.86
N VAL A 48 29.66 21.39 14.81
CA VAL A 48 30.62 20.33 14.59
C VAL A 48 29.82 19.04 14.63
N ASP A 49 29.60 18.42 13.48
CA ASP A 49 29.20 17.01 13.40
C ASP A 49 30.30 16.21 14.09
N VAL A 50 30.05 15.86 15.36
CA VAL A 50 30.97 15.05 16.14
C VAL A 50 30.77 13.62 15.65
N ASP A 51 31.56 13.22 14.65
CA ASP A 51 31.73 11.81 14.35
C ASP A 51 32.25 11.14 15.64
N GLU A 52 31.38 10.34 16.24
CA GLU A 52 31.59 9.65 17.52
C GLU A 52 32.59 8.49 17.37
N VAL A 53 33.73 8.73 16.71
CA VAL A 53 34.80 7.76 16.50
C VAL A 53 36.14 8.47 16.40
N GLU A 54 36.81 8.66 17.53
CA GLU A 54 38.23 8.32 17.75
C GLU A 54 38.76 8.97 19.04
N LEU A 55 38.50 8.30 20.16
CA LEU A 55 39.36 8.42 21.34
C LEU A 55 40.65 7.61 21.13
N THR A 56 41.40 7.87 20.06
CA THR A 56 42.79 7.41 19.95
C THR A 56 43.62 8.49 19.29
N GLY A 57 44.29 9.30 20.11
CA GLY A 57 45.25 10.26 19.61
C GLY A 57 46.37 9.55 18.86
N ARG A 58 46.56 9.91 17.58
CA ARG A 58 47.88 10.03 16.93
C ARG A 58 47.75 10.56 15.49
N ARG A 59 48.20 11.80 15.32
CA ARG A 59 48.80 12.37 14.10
C ARG A 59 47.96 12.36 12.82
N ARG A 60 47.56 13.59 12.43
CA ARG A 60 47.22 14.03 11.07
C ARG A 60 47.85 13.17 9.97
N SER A 61 47.01 12.43 9.26
CA SER A 61 47.17 12.17 7.85
C SER A 61 45.83 12.51 7.21
N SER A 62 45.79 13.59 6.44
CA SER A 62 44.65 13.91 5.57
C SER A 62 44.57 12.85 4.48
N LYS A 63 44.01 11.69 4.86
CA LYS A 63 43.77 10.61 3.94
C LYS A 63 42.55 11.02 3.13
N LYS A 64 42.80 11.70 2.00
CA LYS A 64 41.76 12.02 1.00
C LYS A 64 40.89 10.78 0.85
N ASN A 65 39.66 10.89 1.31
CA ASN A 65 38.64 9.85 1.29
C ASN A 65 38.43 9.52 -0.18
N LYS A 66 39.16 8.53 -0.70
CA LYS A 66 38.86 7.95 -2.00
C LYS A 66 37.58 7.18 -1.76
N THR A 67 36.44 7.81 -2.05
CA THR A 67 35.15 7.14 -2.11
C THR A 67 35.35 5.95 -3.05
N SER A 68 35.48 4.76 -2.47
CA SER A 68 35.61 3.55 -3.27
C SER A 68 34.31 3.42 -4.05
N PHE A 69 34.37 3.41 -5.37
CA PHE A 69 33.23 3.16 -6.26
C PHE A 69 32.89 1.65 -6.36
N LEU A 70 33.57 0.80 -5.58
CA LEU A 70 33.30 -0.63 -5.44
C LEU A 70 31.83 -0.95 -5.09
N PRO A 71 31.19 -0.34 -4.06
CA PRO A 71 29.78 -0.57 -3.77
C PRO A 71 28.88 -0.16 -4.94
N LEU A 72 29.17 0.95 -5.63
CA LEU A 72 28.41 1.40 -6.81
C LEU A 72 28.46 0.36 -7.95
N PHE A 73 29.62 -0.24 -8.19
CA PHE A 73 29.77 -1.27 -9.21
C PHE A 73 28.92 -2.51 -8.91
N TYR A 74 28.81 -2.93 -7.64
CA TYR A 74 27.92 -4.03 -7.25
C TYR A 74 26.44 -3.67 -7.44
N PHE A 75 26.04 -2.43 -7.14
CA PHE A 75 24.66 -1.98 -7.41
C PHE A 75 24.32 -2.00 -8.89
N ILE A 76 25.26 -1.59 -9.76
CA ILE A 76 25.08 -1.62 -11.21
C ILE A 76 24.97 -3.07 -11.70
N LEU A 77 25.82 -3.97 -11.24
CA LEU A 77 25.75 -5.40 -11.59
C LEU A 77 24.45 -6.05 -11.11
N PHE A 78 24.01 -5.73 -9.90
CA PHE A 78 22.75 -6.23 -9.34
C PHE A 78 21.55 -5.73 -10.12
N ALA A 79 21.51 -4.44 -10.46
CA ALA A 79 20.47 -3.86 -11.29
C ALA A 79 20.41 -4.49 -12.69
N LEU A 80 21.57 -4.68 -13.34
CA LEU A 80 21.67 -5.37 -14.64
C LEU A 80 21.16 -6.81 -14.57
N SER A 81 21.51 -7.54 -13.51
CA SER A 81 21.03 -8.91 -13.30
C SER A 81 19.51 -8.98 -13.24
N ILE A 82 18.87 -8.05 -12.52
CA ILE A 82 17.40 -8.01 -12.41
C ILE A 82 16.77 -7.74 -13.78
N VAL A 83 17.29 -6.76 -14.53
CA VAL A 83 16.75 -6.41 -15.86
C VAL A 83 16.86 -7.58 -16.83
N ILE A 84 18.00 -8.27 -16.87
CA ILE A 84 18.20 -9.45 -17.73
C ILE A 84 17.24 -10.57 -17.32
N PHE A 85 17.06 -10.80 -16.02
CA PHE A 85 16.15 -11.84 -15.52
C PHE A 85 14.70 -11.56 -15.91
N VAL A 86 14.21 -10.34 -15.70
CA VAL A 86 12.84 -9.95 -16.04
C VAL A 86 12.59 -10.03 -17.55
N THR A 87 13.50 -9.49 -18.36
CA THR A 87 13.36 -9.52 -19.83
C THR A 87 13.41 -10.94 -20.38
N TYR A 88 14.29 -11.79 -19.86
CA TYR A 88 14.33 -13.21 -20.19
C TYR A 88 13.04 -13.93 -19.79
N TYR A 89 12.54 -13.69 -18.58
CA TYR A 89 11.31 -14.31 -18.08
C TYR A 89 10.09 -13.93 -18.91
N VAL A 90 9.93 -12.64 -19.24
CA VAL A 90 8.84 -12.15 -20.09
C VAL A 90 8.94 -12.74 -21.50
N TRP A 91 10.14 -12.78 -22.08
CA TRP A 91 10.34 -13.34 -23.41
C TRP A 91 10.05 -14.85 -23.44
N ASN A 92 10.50 -15.58 -22.43
CA ASN A 92 10.22 -17.00 -22.26
C ASN A 92 8.72 -17.27 -22.03
N TYR A 93 8.06 -16.44 -21.23
CA TYR A 93 6.62 -16.53 -20.97
C TYR A 93 5.80 -16.32 -22.25
N ILE A 94 6.17 -15.36 -23.10
CA ILE A 94 5.51 -15.12 -24.40
C ILE A 94 5.78 -16.28 -25.38
N GLN A 95 6.99 -16.85 -25.41
CA GLN A 95 7.30 -17.97 -26.32
C GLN A 95 6.68 -19.31 -25.92
N THR A 96 6.47 -19.54 -24.62
CA THR A 96 5.91 -20.80 -24.10
C THR A 96 4.39 -20.79 -24.06
N GLN A 97 3.75 -19.65 -24.33
CA GLN A 97 2.33 -19.60 -24.63
C GLN A 97 2.10 -19.99 -26.10
N PRO A 98 1.14 -20.88 -26.40
CA PRO A 98 0.65 -21.04 -27.76
C PRO A 98 -0.03 -19.74 -28.19
N GLU A 99 0.71 -18.90 -28.92
CA GLU A 99 0.18 -17.74 -29.64
C GLU A 99 -1.02 -18.17 -30.49
N ARG A 100 -2.24 -17.87 -30.03
CA ARG A 100 -3.36 -17.65 -30.93
C ARG A 100 -3.01 -16.41 -31.73
N SER A 101 -2.44 -16.65 -32.89
CA SER A 101 -2.21 -15.66 -33.93
C SER A 101 -3.51 -14.87 -34.15
N SER A 102 -3.54 -13.62 -33.71
CA SER A 102 -4.62 -12.70 -34.07
C SER A 102 -4.43 -12.30 -35.53
N ALA A 103 -4.83 -13.20 -36.44
CA ALA A 103 -5.11 -12.84 -37.82
C ALA A 103 -6.50 -12.18 -37.85
N SER A 104 -6.53 -10.86 -37.76
CA SER A 104 -7.72 -10.10 -38.13
C SER A 104 -7.90 -10.23 -39.64
N SER A 105 -8.80 -11.11 -40.08
CA SER A 105 -9.29 -11.19 -41.44
C SER A 105 -10.81 -11.32 -41.36
N TYR A 106 -11.47 -10.18 -41.48
CA TYR A 106 -12.90 -10.09 -41.66
C TYR A 106 -13.27 -10.73 -43.01
N SER A 107 -14.19 -11.68 -43.00
CA SER A 107 -14.90 -12.09 -44.21
C SER A 107 -16.40 -12.10 -43.91
N VAL A 108 -17.11 -11.20 -44.60
CA VAL A 108 -18.57 -11.15 -44.62
C VAL A 108 -18.98 -12.11 -45.72
N VAL A 109 -19.71 -13.18 -45.38
CA VAL A 109 -20.46 -13.95 -46.37
C VAL A 109 -21.87 -14.20 -45.87
N GLN A 110 -22.74 -13.40 -46.46
CA GLN A 110 -24.17 -13.57 -46.64
C GLN A 110 -24.47 -14.91 -47.35
N ALA A 111 -25.34 -15.72 -46.75
CA ALA A 111 -26.04 -16.84 -47.40
C ALA A 111 -27.47 -16.86 -46.85
N THR A 112 -28.40 -16.17 -47.52
CA THR A 112 -29.37 -16.73 -48.48
C THR A 112 -30.34 -17.74 -47.84
N SER A 113 -31.57 -17.25 -47.62
CA SER A 113 -32.78 -17.97 -47.26
C SER A 113 -33.16 -19.05 -48.28
N SER A 114 -33.59 -20.23 -47.81
CA SER A 114 -34.49 -21.16 -48.53
C SER A 114 -35.15 -22.15 -47.55
N THR A 115 -36.37 -21.78 -47.15
CA THR A 115 -37.64 -22.53 -47.00
C THR A 115 -37.71 -24.05 -46.75
N SER A 116 -38.61 -24.41 -45.81
CA SER A 116 -39.59 -25.52 -45.83
C SER A 116 -39.43 -26.69 -44.85
N SER A 117 -40.10 -26.52 -43.69
CA SER A 117 -41.14 -27.41 -43.10
C SER A 117 -40.93 -28.93 -42.97
N ALA A 118 -40.91 -29.41 -41.72
CA ALA A 118 -41.77 -30.49 -41.23
C ALA A 118 -41.80 -30.53 -39.67
N THR A 119 -42.98 -30.28 -39.11
CA THR A 119 -43.45 -30.76 -37.77
C THR A 119 -44.77 -31.51 -38.06
N PRO A 120 -45.20 -32.53 -37.29
CA PRO A 120 -45.53 -32.50 -35.85
C PRO A 120 -44.97 -33.75 -35.11
N SER A 121 -45.08 -34.00 -33.80
CA SER A 121 -46.13 -33.75 -32.82
C SER A 121 -45.60 -33.85 -31.38
N SER A 122 -45.96 -32.85 -30.57
CA SER A 122 -46.41 -32.85 -29.16
C SER A 122 -46.16 -34.06 -28.24
N SER A 123 -45.52 -33.81 -27.09
CA SER A 123 -46.24 -33.89 -25.79
C SER A 123 -45.63 -32.92 -24.78
N SER A 124 -46.53 -32.14 -24.18
CA SER A 124 -46.33 -31.05 -23.25
C SER A 124 -46.08 -31.54 -21.83
N GLY A 125 -45.03 -31.02 -21.20
CA GLY A 125 -44.81 -31.02 -19.75
C GLY A 125 -44.23 -29.66 -19.35
N SER A 126 -45.10 -28.65 -19.33
CA SER A 126 -44.76 -27.27 -19.01
C SER A 126 -44.62 -27.08 -17.50
N SER A 127 -43.48 -26.59 -17.03
CA SER A 127 -43.43 -25.57 -15.98
C SER A 127 -42.01 -24.99 -15.81
N SER A 128 -41.89 -23.74 -16.29
CA SER A 128 -40.94 -22.69 -15.89
C SER A 128 -39.44 -22.97 -15.96
N SER A 129 -38.91 -22.85 -17.17
CA SER A 129 -37.61 -22.25 -17.41
C SER A 129 -37.57 -20.83 -16.82
N SER A 130 -37.00 -20.69 -15.64
CA SER A 130 -36.35 -19.45 -15.23
C SER A 130 -34.86 -19.76 -15.20
N SER A 131 -34.20 -19.59 -16.34
CA SER A 131 -32.73 -19.60 -16.40
C SER A 131 -32.25 -18.29 -15.79
N ASN A 132 -32.45 -18.12 -14.49
CA ASN A 132 -31.78 -17.09 -13.74
C ASN A 132 -30.31 -17.50 -13.72
N ILE A 133 -29.47 -16.74 -14.42
CA ILE A 133 -28.03 -16.92 -14.43
C ILE A 133 -27.56 -16.56 -13.02
N GLU A 134 -27.51 -17.54 -12.13
CA GLU A 134 -27.07 -17.34 -10.75
C GLU A 134 -25.57 -17.02 -10.71
N PRO A 135 -25.14 -16.05 -9.88
CA PRO A 135 -23.72 -15.77 -9.71
C PRO A 135 -23.03 -17.01 -9.11
N VAL A 136 -21.93 -17.41 -9.74
CA VAL A 136 -21.08 -18.51 -9.26
C VAL A 136 -19.88 -17.92 -8.53
N ILE A 137 -19.71 -18.31 -7.27
CA ILE A 137 -18.53 -18.00 -6.45
C ILE A 137 -17.65 -19.23 -6.37
N SER A 138 -16.36 -19.10 -6.71
CA SER A 138 -15.35 -20.11 -6.42
C SER A 138 -14.27 -19.53 -5.50
N VAL A 139 -14.00 -20.20 -4.39
CA VAL A 139 -12.99 -19.79 -3.42
C VAL A 139 -11.80 -20.76 -3.45
N SER A 140 -10.61 -20.22 -3.70
CA SER A 140 -9.32 -20.93 -3.74
C SER A 140 -8.31 -20.26 -2.78
N GLY A 141 -7.18 -20.90 -2.51
CA GLY A 141 -6.14 -20.40 -1.59
C GLY A 141 -6.16 -21.03 -0.20
N GLU A 142 -5.13 -20.73 0.58
CA GLU A 142 -4.88 -21.31 1.92
C GLU A 142 -3.98 -20.38 2.74
N GLY A 143 -4.11 -20.42 4.08
CA GLY A 143 -3.21 -19.71 4.98
C GLY A 143 -3.63 -18.26 5.21
N ASN A 144 -2.82 -17.31 4.72
CA ASN A 144 -3.06 -15.87 4.83
C ASN A 144 -3.58 -15.23 3.53
N TYR A 145 -3.81 -16.02 2.48
CA TYR A 145 -4.22 -15.52 1.18
C TYR A 145 -5.31 -16.41 0.56
N VAL A 146 -6.39 -15.77 0.11
CA VAL A 146 -7.53 -16.44 -0.54
C VAL A 146 -7.91 -15.70 -1.82
N GLU A 147 -8.24 -16.47 -2.85
CA GLU A 147 -8.72 -15.96 -4.13
C GLU A 147 -10.18 -16.33 -4.33
N ILE A 148 -10.97 -15.34 -4.71
CA ILE A 148 -12.39 -15.48 -5.00
C ILE A 148 -12.57 -15.14 -6.47
N ALA A 149 -13.15 -16.06 -7.25
CA ALA A 149 -13.66 -15.73 -8.57
C ALA A 149 -15.17 -15.55 -8.48
N TYR A 150 -15.64 -14.34 -8.81
CA TYR A 150 -17.04 -13.96 -8.81
C TYR A 150 -17.52 -13.74 -10.23
N LYS A 151 -18.48 -14.55 -10.68
CA LYS A 151 -19.12 -14.38 -11.99
C LYS A 151 -20.33 -13.47 -11.89
N THR A 152 -20.28 -12.32 -12.55
CA THR A 152 -21.40 -11.36 -12.57
C THR A 152 -21.51 -10.63 -13.90
N SER A 153 -22.73 -10.30 -14.29
CA SER A 153 -23.03 -9.49 -15.47
C SER A 153 -23.14 -7.99 -15.15
N LYS A 154 -23.05 -7.62 -13.86
CA LYS A 154 -23.13 -6.22 -13.40
C LYS A 154 -21.76 -5.54 -13.49
N GLU A 155 -21.76 -4.24 -13.78
CA GLU A 155 -20.55 -3.40 -13.79
C GLU A 155 -20.04 -3.06 -12.38
N THR A 156 -20.88 -3.26 -11.37
CA THR A 156 -20.56 -3.02 -9.96
C THR A 156 -21.01 -4.20 -9.11
N ALA A 157 -20.27 -4.45 -8.03
CA ALA A 157 -20.58 -5.46 -7.02
C ALA A 157 -20.61 -4.81 -5.63
N LYS A 158 -21.59 -5.20 -4.80
CA LYS A 158 -21.70 -4.76 -3.41
C LYS A 158 -20.92 -5.73 -2.53
N LEU A 159 -19.94 -5.21 -1.79
CA LEU A 159 -19.20 -5.96 -0.78
C LEU A 159 -19.69 -5.56 0.60
N GLN A 160 -20.00 -6.53 1.44
CA GLN A 160 -20.29 -6.27 2.85
C GLN A 160 -19.40 -7.15 3.71
N LEU A 161 -18.76 -6.53 4.70
CA LEU A 161 -17.97 -7.20 5.71
C LEU A 161 -18.63 -7.01 7.05
N SER A 162 -18.80 -8.09 7.79
CA SER A 162 -19.40 -8.07 9.11
C SER A 162 -18.58 -8.85 10.12
N VAL A 163 -18.69 -8.45 11.39
CA VAL A 163 -18.00 -9.07 12.52
C VAL A 163 -19.00 -9.40 13.61
N SER A 164 -18.87 -10.59 14.19
CA SER A 164 -19.72 -11.04 15.30
C SER A 164 -19.21 -10.51 16.65
N ASP A 165 -18.12 -11.09 17.16
CA ASP A 165 -17.59 -10.79 18.50
C ASP A 165 -16.12 -10.33 18.48
N ALA A 166 -15.52 -10.18 17.30
CA ALA A 166 -14.12 -9.78 17.15
C ALA A 166 -13.97 -8.27 16.87
N ARG A 167 -12.75 -7.76 16.99
CA ARG A 167 -12.35 -6.49 16.39
C ARG A 167 -11.45 -6.77 15.21
N SER A 168 -11.79 -6.24 14.04
CA SER A 168 -11.01 -6.46 12.83
C SER A 168 -10.88 -5.17 12.03
N TRP A 169 -9.65 -4.85 11.64
CA TRP A 169 -9.41 -3.80 10.66
C TRP A 169 -9.58 -4.36 9.25
N VAL A 170 -10.33 -3.67 8.42
CA VAL A 170 -10.66 -4.07 7.05
C VAL A 170 -10.31 -2.94 6.10
N SER A 171 -9.60 -3.24 5.03
CA SER A 171 -9.41 -2.33 3.90
C SER A 171 -9.84 -3.02 2.61
N VAL A 172 -10.49 -2.29 1.72
CA VAL A 172 -10.92 -2.77 0.40
C VAL A 172 -10.39 -1.83 -0.66
N SER A 173 -9.52 -2.32 -1.54
CA SER A 173 -8.95 -1.51 -2.61
C SER A 173 -10.00 -1.00 -3.60
N GLU A 174 -9.72 0.12 -4.27
CA GLU A 174 -10.61 0.71 -5.29
C GLU A 174 -12.03 0.99 -4.78
N SER A 175 -12.16 1.33 -3.49
CA SER A 175 -13.45 1.52 -2.82
C SER A 175 -13.37 2.61 -1.76
N GLU A 176 -14.52 3.02 -1.22
CA GLU A 176 -14.58 3.99 -0.11
C GLU A 176 -13.88 3.50 1.18
N LEU A 177 -13.64 2.19 1.28
CA LEU A 177 -12.96 1.55 2.42
C LEU A 177 -11.46 1.32 2.16
N GLU A 178 -10.87 1.94 1.15
CA GLU A 178 -9.43 1.80 0.85
C GLU A 178 -8.56 2.31 2.02
N GLY A 179 -8.95 3.41 2.65
CA GLY A 179 -8.31 3.97 3.85
C GLY A 179 -8.44 3.10 5.10
N GLY A 180 -9.25 2.04 5.03
CA GLY A 180 -9.46 1.09 6.08
C GLY A 180 -10.44 1.55 7.16
N VAL A 181 -11.20 0.59 7.69
CA VAL A 181 -12.19 0.77 8.76
C VAL A 181 -11.98 -0.30 9.81
N THR A 182 -12.15 0.07 11.09
CA THR A 182 -12.13 -0.93 12.18
C THR A 182 -13.55 -1.36 12.48
N LEU A 183 -13.86 -2.62 12.22
CA LEU A 183 -15.09 -3.27 12.64
C LEU A 183 -14.96 -3.74 14.09
N SER A 184 -16.04 -3.61 14.85
CA SER A 184 -16.12 -3.97 16.26
C SER A 184 -17.54 -4.38 16.62
N PRO A 185 -17.80 -5.00 17.78
CA PRO A 185 -19.16 -5.37 18.18
C PRO A 185 -20.14 -4.18 18.24
N ASP A 186 -19.62 -2.95 18.44
CA ASP A 186 -20.40 -1.71 18.43
C ASP A 186 -20.68 -1.18 17.01
N ASN A 187 -19.82 -1.52 16.04
CA ASN A 187 -19.96 -1.18 14.63
C ASN A 187 -19.67 -2.43 13.78
N LYS A 188 -20.70 -3.27 13.68
CA LYS A 188 -20.57 -4.67 13.26
C LYS A 188 -20.34 -4.87 11.78
N SER A 189 -20.66 -3.90 10.93
CA SER A 189 -20.61 -4.09 9.49
C SER A 189 -20.17 -2.84 8.74
N ALA A 190 -19.41 -3.05 7.67
CA ALA A 190 -19.12 -2.04 6.67
C ALA A 190 -19.53 -2.56 5.30
N GLU A 191 -20.10 -1.66 4.50
CA GLU A 191 -20.50 -1.94 3.14
C GLU A 191 -19.70 -1.04 2.18
N THR A 192 -19.41 -1.55 1.00
CA THR A 192 -18.82 -0.76 -0.06
C THR A 192 -19.23 -1.28 -1.42
N THR A 193 -19.13 -0.42 -2.43
CA THR A 193 -19.43 -0.79 -3.82
C THR A 193 -18.14 -0.71 -4.61
N VAL A 194 -17.83 -1.76 -5.36
CA VAL A 194 -16.61 -1.85 -6.17
C VAL A 194 -16.93 -2.07 -7.64
N SER A 195 -16.03 -1.61 -8.51
CA SER A 195 -16.09 -1.81 -9.95
C SER A 195 -15.66 -3.24 -10.31
N THR A 196 -16.40 -3.92 -11.19
CA THR A 196 -16.05 -5.28 -11.64
C THR A 196 -15.03 -5.30 -12.77
N LYS A 197 -14.46 -4.13 -13.14
CA LYS A 197 -13.47 -4.01 -14.23
C LYS A 197 -12.09 -4.54 -13.84
N ASN A 198 -11.74 -4.40 -12.56
CA ASN A 198 -10.41 -4.69 -12.03
C ASN A 198 -10.53 -5.66 -10.84
N PRO A 199 -9.51 -6.49 -10.57
CA PRO A 199 -9.48 -7.30 -9.38
C PRO A 199 -9.37 -6.40 -8.13
N VAL A 200 -10.12 -6.74 -7.10
CA VAL A 200 -10.16 -6.00 -5.83
C VAL A 200 -9.48 -6.80 -4.75
N THR A 201 -8.61 -6.17 -3.97
CA THR A 201 -7.95 -6.77 -2.82
C THR A 201 -8.59 -6.28 -1.53
N ILE A 202 -9.00 -7.23 -0.69
CA ILE A 202 -9.55 -6.99 0.64
C ILE A 202 -8.49 -7.45 1.65
N THR A 203 -8.03 -6.53 2.50
CA THR A 203 -7.08 -6.83 3.57
C THR A 203 -7.80 -6.88 4.90
N LEU A 204 -7.59 -7.96 5.64
CA LEU A 204 -8.16 -8.25 6.95
C LEU A 204 -7.05 -8.29 8.00
N GLY A 205 -7.17 -7.46 9.03
CA GLY A 205 -6.28 -7.46 10.19
C GLY A 205 -6.53 -8.64 11.12
N VAL A 206 -7.79 -8.98 11.36
CA VAL A 206 -8.18 -10.18 12.12
C VAL A 206 -9.20 -10.95 11.30
N VAL A 207 -8.86 -12.15 10.84
CA VAL A 207 -9.77 -12.95 9.99
C VAL A 207 -10.84 -13.68 10.80
N LYS A 208 -10.56 -14.02 12.06
CA LYS A 208 -11.47 -14.79 12.91
C LYS A 208 -12.72 -13.99 13.25
N GLY A 209 -13.89 -14.54 12.92
CA GLY A 209 -15.18 -13.93 13.21
C GLY A 209 -15.60 -12.85 12.20
N VAL A 210 -14.89 -12.71 11.08
CA VAL A 210 -15.28 -11.87 9.95
C VAL A 210 -16.05 -12.71 8.93
N ALA A 211 -17.19 -12.22 8.48
CA ALA A 211 -17.94 -12.75 7.35
C ALA A 211 -17.90 -11.75 6.18
N LEU A 212 -17.65 -12.27 4.98
CA LEU A 212 -17.66 -11.49 3.73
C LEU A 212 -18.85 -11.95 2.89
N THR A 213 -19.60 -10.99 2.37
CA THR A 213 -20.65 -11.22 1.36
C THR A 213 -20.39 -10.38 0.12
N VAL A 214 -20.57 -10.98 -1.05
CA VAL A 214 -20.49 -10.33 -2.36
C VAL A 214 -21.88 -10.41 -3.00
N ASP A 215 -22.53 -9.27 -3.27
CA ASP A 215 -23.91 -9.20 -3.80
C ASP A 215 -24.89 -10.14 -3.04
N ASP A 216 -24.86 -10.07 -1.70
CA ASP A 216 -25.68 -10.89 -0.79
C ASP A 216 -25.38 -12.41 -0.81
N GLN A 217 -24.36 -12.84 -1.55
CA GLN A 217 -23.85 -14.21 -1.47
C GLN A 217 -22.70 -14.29 -0.46
N THR A 218 -22.82 -15.23 0.49
CA THR A 218 -21.80 -15.45 1.51
C THR A 218 -20.58 -16.17 0.92
N VAL A 219 -19.39 -15.63 1.20
CA VAL A 219 -18.13 -16.24 0.81
C VAL A 219 -17.61 -17.08 1.98
N ASP A 220 -17.23 -18.33 1.69
CA ASP A 220 -16.55 -19.17 2.65
C ASP A 220 -15.09 -18.72 2.85
N LEU A 221 -14.79 -18.12 4.00
CA LEU A 221 -13.46 -17.69 4.40
C LEU A 221 -12.72 -18.72 5.26
N SER A 222 -13.24 -19.93 5.43
CA SER A 222 -12.66 -20.96 6.32
C SER A 222 -11.22 -21.36 5.95
N LYS A 223 -10.79 -21.08 4.72
CA LYS A 223 -9.41 -21.33 4.24
C LYS A 223 -8.39 -20.33 4.77
N LEU A 224 -8.83 -19.20 5.33
CA LEU A 224 -7.96 -18.24 6.02
C LEU A 224 -7.70 -18.74 7.46
N THR A 225 -6.54 -19.36 7.65
CA THR A 225 -6.12 -19.92 8.95
C THR A 225 -5.16 -19.03 9.72
N ALA A 226 -4.57 -18.03 9.07
CA ALA A 226 -3.69 -17.04 9.68
C ALA A 226 -4.45 -16.05 10.59
N GLN A 227 -3.72 -15.20 11.33
CA GLN A 227 -4.37 -14.14 12.13
C GLN A 227 -4.86 -13.00 11.25
N THR A 228 -4.03 -12.56 10.31
CA THR A 228 -4.32 -11.58 9.25
C THR A 228 -4.53 -12.32 7.92
N GLY A 229 -5.23 -11.69 6.98
CA GLY A 229 -5.47 -12.30 5.68
C GLY A 229 -5.66 -11.29 4.57
N GLN A 230 -5.29 -11.67 3.35
CA GLN A 230 -5.62 -10.93 2.13
C GLN A 230 -6.53 -11.79 1.26
N ILE A 231 -7.52 -11.14 0.68
CA ILE A 231 -8.50 -11.78 -0.19
C ILE A 231 -8.50 -11.03 -1.52
N THR A 232 -8.20 -11.72 -2.60
CA THR A 232 -8.30 -11.14 -3.95
C THR A 232 -9.61 -11.58 -4.58
N VAL A 233 -10.45 -10.63 -4.97
CA VAL A 233 -11.70 -10.86 -5.70
C VAL A 233 -11.47 -10.57 -7.17
N THR A 234 -11.57 -11.59 -8.00
CA THR A 234 -11.51 -11.51 -9.46
C THR A 234 -12.92 -11.58 -10.03
N PHE A 235 -13.28 -10.57 -10.80
CA PHE A 235 -14.59 -10.49 -11.44
C PHE A 235 -14.51 -11.04 -12.85
N THR A 236 -15.41 -11.97 -13.19
CA THR A 236 -15.52 -12.53 -14.53
C THR A 236 -16.92 -12.30 -15.08
N ARG A 237 -17.02 -11.88 -16.33
CA ARG A 237 -18.31 -11.64 -16.99
C ARG A 237 -18.93 -12.97 -17.42
N ASN A 238 -20.22 -13.14 -17.16
CA ASN A 238 -20.99 -14.29 -17.63
C ASN A 238 -21.51 -14.11 -19.05
#